data_AF-A0A8J4EY63-F1
#
_entry.id   AF-A0A8J4EY63-F1
#
_cell.length_a   1.000
_cell.length_b   1.000
_cell.length_c   1.000
_cell.angle_alpha   90.00
_cell.angle_beta   90.00
_cell.angle_gamma   90.00
#
_symmetry.space_group_name_H-M   'P 1'
#
loop_
_entity.id
_entity.type
_entity.pdbx_description
1 polymer ?
#
loop_
_entity_poly.entity_id
_entity_poly.type
_entity_poly.pdbx_seq_one_letter_code
_entity_poly.pdbx_strand_id
1 'polypeptide(L)'
;MVSHWEEYHTGVLMYGDGHFGILEANYVLAAVTFVSGIFGPAIWDYRLTNLVAAWPYKDMELKHALILFAAAVALIQFYGQMRRVFMNSWTTLPAAERGHKELGNAARLRHLAYALVLMTLGAIYLADDKLKWGQARLATLLYGIVYAIVATQLIMDHMCKEPFRPPLFPMAVLATAALNSVVELVDARMVAAGAVAIMIVYYGVYVSTIVRQVCAFLGIKCFSITPKRA
;
A
#
# COMPACT_ATOMS: atom_id res chain seq x y z
N MET A 1 -2.80 -1.15 -3.92
CA MET A 1 -3.53 -2.42 -3.63
C MET A 1 -4.76 -2.57 -4.51
N VAL A 2 -5.69 -1.59 -4.51
CA VAL A 2 -6.96 -1.70 -5.27
C VAL A 2 -6.73 -1.76 -6.80
N SER A 3 -5.68 -1.12 -7.32
CA SER A 3 -5.26 -1.25 -8.73
C SER A 3 -4.86 -2.68 -9.12
N HIS A 4 -4.04 -3.34 -8.31
CA HIS A 4 -3.66 -4.74 -8.53
C HIS A 4 -4.82 -5.71 -8.26
N TRP A 5 -5.77 -5.33 -7.40
CA TRP A 5 -7.02 -6.07 -7.24
C TRP A 5 -7.89 -5.97 -8.49
N GLU A 6 -7.97 -4.79 -9.12
CA GLU A 6 -8.61 -4.64 -10.43
C GLU A 6 -7.93 -5.54 -11.46
N GLU A 7 -6.61 -5.43 -11.62
CA GLU A 7 -5.82 -6.25 -12.53
C GLU A 7 -6.03 -7.76 -12.29
N TYR A 8 -6.11 -8.19 -11.02
CA TYR A 8 -6.42 -9.58 -10.67
C TYR A 8 -7.72 -10.08 -11.30
N HIS A 9 -8.77 -9.25 -11.28
CA HIS A 9 -10.12 -9.62 -11.71
C HIS A 9 -10.45 -9.26 -13.16
N THR A 10 -9.74 -8.32 -13.77
CA THR A 10 -10.02 -7.81 -15.12
C THR A 10 -8.90 -8.10 -16.12
N GLY A 11 -7.68 -8.37 -15.64
CA GLY A 11 -6.49 -8.51 -16.48
C GLY A 11 -5.95 -7.19 -17.04
N VAL A 12 -6.53 -6.06 -16.64
CA VAL A 12 -6.11 -4.73 -17.09
C VAL A 12 -5.62 -3.94 -15.88
N LEU A 13 -4.35 -3.57 -15.91
CA LEU A 13 -3.74 -2.74 -14.87
C LEU A 13 -3.92 -1.26 -15.20
N MET A 14 -4.83 -0.60 -14.49
CA MET A 14 -5.02 0.84 -14.58
C MET A 14 -4.25 1.55 -13.47
N TYR A 15 -3.19 2.27 -13.87
CA TYR A 15 -2.35 3.04 -12.96
C TYR A 15 -2.87 4.47 -12.67
N GLY A 16 -3.96 4.89 -13.33
CA GLY A 16 -4.55 6.21 -13.18
C GLY A 16 -5.81 6.36 -14.01
N ASP A 17 -6.36 7.57 -14.05
CA ASP A 17 -7.52 7.94 -14.87
C ASP A 17 -7.14 8.66 -16.19
N GLY A 18 -5.84 8.73 -16.49
CA GLY A 18 -5.27 9.46 -17.63
C GLY A 18 -4.84 10.89 -17.31
N HIS A 19 -5.29 11.46 -16.19
CA HIS A 19 -4.90 12.79 -15.73
C HIS A 19 -4.05 12.73 -14.46
N PHE A 20 -4.35 11.77 -13.58
CA PHE A 20 -3.64 11.57 -12.33
C PHE A 20 -3.55 10.08 -11.99
N GLY A 21 -2.32 9.56 -11.96
CA GLY A 21 -2.00 8.19 -11.65
C GLY A 21 -0.92 8.05 -10.56
N ILE A 22 -0.32 6.86 -10.51
CA ILE A 22 0.73 6.55 -9.52
C ILE A 22 1.98 7.43 -9.72
N LEU A 23 2.31 7.77 -10.96
CA LEU A 23 3.50 8.58 -11.25
C LEU A 23 3.33 10.01 -10.69
N GLU A 24 2.19 10.64 -10.96
CA GLU A 24 1.85 11.97 -10.48
C GLU A 24 1.77 11.99 -8.95
N ALA A 25 1.19 10.95 -8.34
CA ALA A 25 1.17 10.80 -6.90
C ALA A 25 2.60 10.74 -6.29
N ASN A 26 3.52 10.02 -6.94
CA ASN A 26 4.92 9.95 -6.52
C ASN A 26 5.64 11.30 -6.67
N TYR A 27 5.36 12.06 -7.74
CA TYR A 27 5.90 13.41 -7.88
C TYR A 27 5.37 14.37 -6.82
N VAL A 28 4.08 14.30 -6.49
CA VAL A 28 3.50 15.08 -5.39
C VAL A 28 4.17 14.73 -4.06
N LEU A 29 4.38 13.44 -3.77
CA LEU A 29 5.07 13.00 -2.56
C LEU A 29 6.53 13.46 -2.53
N ALA A 30 7.24 13.38 -3.66
CA ALA A 30 8.60 13.88 -3.80
C ALA A 30 8.66 15.41 -3.57
N ALA A 31 7.70 16.16 -4.11
CA ALA A 31 7.60 17.60 -3.90
C ALA A 31 7.31 17.94 -2.42
N VAL A 32 6.37 17.25 -1.78
CA VAL A 32 6.05 17.44 -0.35
C VAL A 32 7.25 17.13 0.52
N THR A 33 7.96 16.02 0.27
CA THR A 33 9.17 15.68 1.03
C THR A 33 10.32 16.66 0.79
N PHE A 34 10.49 17.14 -0.44
CA PHE A 34 11.48 18.17 -0.77
C PHE A 34 11.19 19.51 -0.06
N VAL A 35 9.94 19.99 -0.12
CA VAL A 35 9.49 21.21 0.58
C VAL A 35 9.67 21.07 2.08
N SER A 36 9.29 19.91 2.65
CA SER A 36 9.51 19.61 4.08
C SER A 36 10.99 19.61 4.45
N GLY A 37 11.86 19.16 3.54
CA GLY A 37 13.31 19.12 3.75
C GLY A 37 13.96 20.51 3.76
N ILE A 38 13.48 21.43 2.92
CA ILE A 38 14.02 22.79 2.82
C ILE A 38 13.49 23.69 3.94
N PHE A 39 12.17 23.69 4.14
CA PHE A 39 11.50 24.65 5.04
C PHE A 39 11.17 24.07 6.42
N GLY A 40 11.40 22.78 6.61
CA GLY A 40 10.97 22.05 7.80
C GLY A 40 9.49 21.66 7.76
N PRO A 41 9.04 20.76 8.65
CA PRO A 41 7.66 20.28 8.68
C PRO A 41 6.64 21.35 9.12
N ALA A 42 7.09 22.40 9.82
CA ALA A 42 6.21 23.46 10.31
C ALA A 42 5.58 24.32 9.19
N ILE A 43 6.13 24.28 7.96
CA ILE A 43 5.53 24.98 6.81
C ILE A 43 4.10 24.51 6.54
N TRP A 44 3.78 23.27 6.87
CA TRP A 44 2.47 22.68 6.62
C TRP A 44 1.38 23.18 7.58
N ASP A 45 1.77 23.80 8.69
CA ASP A 45 0.88 24.45 9.66
C ASP A 45 0.56 25.90 9.25
N TYR A 46 1.09 26.38 8.11
CA TYR A 46 0.81 27.71 7.61
C TYR A 46 -0.64 27.83 7.12
N ARG A 47 -1.33 28.89 7.55
CA ARG A 47 -2.74 29.13 7.18
C ARG A 47 -2.88 29.57 5.73
N LEU A 48 -3.84 28.99 5.02
CA LEU A 48 -4.12 29.32 3.61
C LEU A 48 -4.52 30.77 3.39
N THR A 49 -5.19 31.39 4.37
CA THR A 49 -5.56 32.81 4.29
C THR A 49 -4.37 33.75 4.18
N ASN A 50 -3.20 33.32 4.68
CA ASN A 50 -1.97 34.09 4.57
C ASN A 50 -1.37 34.04 3.16
N LEU A 51 -1.77 33.05 2.34
CA LEU A 51 -1.38 32.92 0.93
C LEU A 51 -2.44 33.51 0.00
N VAL A 52 -3.72 33.26 0.30
CA VAL A 52 -4.87 33.71 -0.48
C VAL A 52 -5.85 34.38 0.46
N ALA A 53 -5.81 35.71 0.51
CA ALA A 53 -6.62 36.51 1.44
C ALA A 53 -8.14 36.29 1.29
N ALA A 54 -8.60 35.93 0.08
CA ALA A 54 -10.01 35.64 -0.22
C ALA A 54 -10.45 34.20 0.08
N TRP A 55 -9.59 33.37 0.70
CA TRP A 55 -9.92 31.97 0.96
C TRP A 55 -11.07 31.85 2.00
N PRO A 56 -12.12 31.06 1.72
CA PRO A 56 -13.32 31.03 2.56
C PRO A 56 -13.13 30.36 3.93
N TYR A 57 -12.17 29.45 4.07
CA TYR A 57 -11.94 28.68 5.30
C TYR A 57 -10.74 29.22 6.08
N LYS A 58 -11.00 30.05 7.11
CA LYS A 58 -9.96 30.82 7.81
C LYS A 58 -8.98 29.98 8.64
N ASP A 59 -9.43 28.84 9.14
CA ASP A 59 -8.61 27.94 9.97
C ASP A 59 -7.95 26.82 9.15
N MET A 60 -8.11 26.84 7.82
CA MET A 60 -7.56 25.80 6.97
C MET A 60 -6.05 26.00 6.79
N GLU A 61 -5.27 25.07 7.34
CA GLU A 61 -3.82 25.01 7.14
C GLU A 61 -3.46 24.27 5.84
N LEU A 62 -2.23 24.48 5.35
CA LEU A 62 -1.73 23.89 4.11
C LEU A 62 -1.78 22.35 4.12
N LYS A 63 -1.52 21.70 5.26
CA LYS A 63 -1.64 20.23 5.40
C LYS A 63 -3.05 19.72 5.09
N HIS A 64 -4.08 20.45 5.53
CA HIS A 64 -5.47 20.05 5.29
C HIS A 64 -5.81 20.11 3.79
N ALA A 65 -5.28 21.10 3.06
CA ALA A 65 -5.45 21.20 1.61
C ALA A 65 -4.89 19.97 0.89
N LEU A 66 -3.66 19.57 1.25
CA LEU A 66 -3.01 18.41 0.67
C LEU A 66 -3.73 17.10 1.00
N ILE A 67 -4.19 16.95 2.25
CA ILE A 67 -4.96 15.77 2.67
C ILE A 67 -6.28 15.70 1.91
N LEU A 68 -7.01 16.81 1.77
CA LEU A 68 -8.26 16.86 1.01
C LEU A 68 -8.04 16.57 -0.48
N PHE A 69 -6.99 17.11 -1.07
CA PHE A 69 -6.60 16.81 -2.45
C PHE A 69 -6.30 15.31 -2.62
N ALA A 70 -5.46 14.73 -1.75
CA ALA A 70 -5.12 13.32 -1.78
C ALA A 70 -6.35 12.41 -1.58
N ALA A 71 -7.25 12.79 -0.66
CA ALA A 71 -8.50 12.08 -0.40
C ALA A 71 -9.44 12.13 -1.61
N ALA A 72 -9.58 13.28 -2.27
CA ALA A 72 -10.40 13.42 -3.47
C ALA A 72 -9.89 12.53 -4.61
N VAL A 73 -8.58 12.57 -4.89
CA VAL A 73 -7.94 11.70 -5.88
C VAL A 73 -8.16 10.22 -5.53
N ALA A 74 -7.91 9.83 -4.29
CA ALA A 74 -8.08 8.45 -3.84
C ALA A 74 -9.53 7.97 -4.00
N LEU A 75 -10.52 8.81 -3.71
CA LEU A 75 -11.94 8.50 -3.88
C LEU A 75 -12.33 8.33 -5.35
N ILE A 76 -11.86 9.24 -6.22
CA ILE A 76 -12.11 9.15 -7.68
C ILE A 76 -11.51 7.86 -8.23
N GLN A 77 -10.26 7.56 -7.88
CA GLN A 77 -9.58 6.34 -8.32
C GLN A 77 -10.28 5.09 -7.79
N PHE A 78 -10.64 5.07 -6.50
CA PHE A 78 -11.34 3.96 -5.87
C PHE A 78 -12.69 3.70 -6.55
N TYR A 79 -13.51 4.75 -6.76
CA TYR A 79 -14.79 4.63 -7.45
C TYR A 79 -14.60 4.11 -8.89
N GLY A 80 -13.62 4.63 -9.63
CA GLY A 80 -13.31 4.17 -10.98
C GLY A 80 -12.95 2.68 -11.02
N GLN A 81 -12.09 2.21 -10.11
CA GLN A 81 -11.66 0.81 -10.01
C GLN A 81 -12.84 -0.09 -9.61
N MET A 82 -13.64 0.30 -8.62
CA MET A 82 -14.85 -0.41 -8.22
C MET A 82 -15.82 -0.54 -9.40
N ARG A 83 -16.11 0.56 -10.09
CA ARG A 83 -16.98 0.58 -11.26
C ARG A 83 -16.50 -0.40 -12.32
N ARG A 84 -15.21 -0.40 -12.67
CA ARG A 84 -14.67 -1.29 -13.71
C ARG A 84 -14.69 -2.75 -13.31
N VAL A 85 -14.37 -3.10 -12.06
CA VAL A 85 -14.40 -4.49 -11.60
C VAL A 85 -15.83 -5.04 -11.55
N PHE A 86 -16.80 -4.24 -11.09
CA PHE A 86 -18.18 -4.71 -10.94
C PHE A 86 -19.00 -4.62 -12.23
N MET A 87 -18.72 -3.67 -13.13
CA MET A 87 -19.40 -3.58 -14.42
C MET A 87 -18.88 -4.60 -15.45
N ASN A 88 -17.62 -5.02 -15.32
CA ASN A 88 -17.07 -6.07 -16.19
C ASN A 88 -17.32 -7.45 -15.59
N SER A 89 -17.93 -8.33 -16.38
CA SER A 89 -18.01 -9.75 -16.04
C SER A 89 -16.61 -10.35 -15.97
N TRP A 90 -16.34 -11.21 -15.01
CA TRP A 90 -15.06 -11.94 -14.91
C TRP A 90 -14.81 -12.86 -16.12
N THR A 91 -15.85 -13.13 -16.92
CA THR A 91 -15.75 -13.89 -18.16
C THR A 91 -15.05 -13.12 -19.29
N THR A 92 -14.85 -11.81 -19.16
CA THR A 92 -14.08 -11.02 -20.15
C THR A 92 -12.59 -11.35 -20.12
N LEU A 93 -12.08 -11.90 -19.02
CA LEU A 93 -10.70 -12.33 -18.92
C LEU A 93 -10.48 -13.53 -19.86
N PRO A 94 -9.48 -13.50 -20.78
CA PRO A 94 -9.18 -14.61 -21.68
C PRO A 94 -8.93 -15.91 -20.91
N ALA A 95 -9.37 -17.06 -21.44
CA ALA A 95 -9.25 -18.34 -20.74
C ALA A 95 -7.81 -18.69 -20.35
N ALA A 96 -6.83 -18.34 -21.20
CA ALA A 96 -5.41 -18.51 -20.93
C ALA A 96 -4.91 -17.68 -19.72
N GLU A 97 -5.57 -16.56 -19.41
CA GLU A 97 -5.21 -15.64 -18.31
C GLU A 97 -5.92 -15.93 -16.99
N ARG A 98 -6.91 -16.85 -17.01
CA ARG A 98 -7.66 -17.24 -15.80
C ARG A 98 -6.84 -18.14 -14.89
N GLY A 99 -6.14 -19.14 -15.44
CA GLY A 99 -5.41 -20.14 -14.65
C GLY A 99 -6.26 -20.67 -13.48
N HIS A 100 -5.69 -20.67 -12.28
CA HIS A 100 -6.33 -21.05 -11.02
C HIS A 100 -6.81 -19.83 -10.20
N LYS A 101 -6.99 -18.66 -10.83
CA LYS A 101 -7.45 -17.45 -10.13
C LYS A 101 -8.85 -17.66 -9.55
N GLU A 102 -9.06 -17.12 -8.35
CA GLU A 102 -10.38 -17.09 -7.73
C GLU A 102 -11.18 -15.92 -8.31
N LEU A 103 -11.99 -16.23 -9.32
CA LEU A 103 -12.83 -15.27 -10.02
C LEU A 103 -14.28 -15.32 -9.52
N GLY A 104 -15.04 -14.26 -9.80
CA GLY A 104 -16.45 -14.12 -9.44
C GLY A 104 -16.72 -13.15 -8.30
N ASN A 105 -17.99 -12.84 -8.07
CA ASN A 105 -18.40 -11.77 -7.15
C ASN A 105 -18.02 -12.04 -5.69
N ALA A 106 -18.08 -13.30 -5.24
CA ALA A 106 -17.67 -13.68 -3.89
C ALA A 106 -16.17 -13.43 -3.66
N ALA A 107 -15.32 -13.85 -4.60
CA ALA A 107 -13.87 -13.64 -4.52
C ALA A 107 -13.51 -12.15 -4.58
N ARG A 108 -14.14 -11.37 -5.47
CA ARG A 108 -13.99 -9.91 -5.57
C ARG A 108 -14.24 -9.23 -4.22
N LEU A 109 -15.39 -9.52 -3.59
CA LEU A 109 -15.78 -8.96 -2.29
C LEU A 109 -14.86 -9.44 -1.16
N ARG A 110 -14.46 -10.70 -1.15
CA ARG A 110 -13.53 -11.24 -0.14
C ARG A 110 -12.17 -10.55 -0.20
N HIS A 111 -11.61 -10.33 -1.39
CA HIS A 111 -10.33 -9.64 -1.53
C HIS A 111 -10.44 -8.17 -1.11
N LEU A 112 -11.57 -7.52 -1.42
CA LEU A 112 -11.86 -6.17 -0.95
C LEU A 112 -11.99 -6.11 0.57
N ALA A 113 -12.59 -7.14 1.20
CA ALA A 113 -12.65 -7.24 2.65
C ALA A 113 -11.25 -7.35 3.27
N TYR A 114 -10.32 -8.11 2.68
CA TYR A 114 -8.93 -8.14 3.14
C TYR A 114 -8.24 -6.78 3.03
N ALA A 115 -8.48 -6.05 1.92
CA ALA A 115 -7.98 -4.69 1.76
C ALA A 115 -8.56 -3.75 2.83
N LEU A 116 -9.86 -3.86 3.11
CA LEU A 116 -10.52 -3.06 4.13
C LEU A 116 -9.95 -3.35 5.52
N VAL A 117 -9.75 -4.63 5.86
CA VAL A 117 -9.12 -5.02 7.14
C VAL A 117 -7.71 -4.44 7.27
N LEU A 118 -6.90 -4.50 6.21
CA LEU A 118 -5.56 -3.90 6.22
C LEU A 118 -5.64 -2.38 6.48
N MET A 119 -6.53 -1.69 5.77
CA MET A 119 -6.71 -0.24 5.89
C MET A 119 -7.25 0.14 7.28
N THR A 120 -8.18 -0.61 7.85
CA THR A 120 -8.74 -0.33 9.19
C THR A 120 -7.71 -0.57 10.27
N LEU A 121 -6.97 -1.68 10.22
CA LEU A 121 -5.88 -1.94 11.17
C LEU A 121 -4.78 -0.87 11.06
N GLY A 122 -4.41 -0.48 9.84
CA GLY A 122 -3.47 0.61 9.60
C GLY A 122 -3.97 1.94 10.15
N ALA A 123 -5.24 2.27 9.94
CA ALA A 123 -5.84 3.51 10.47
C ALA A 123 -5.86 3.54 11.98
N ILE A 124 -6.28 2.45 12.64
CA ILE A 124 -6.26 2.33 14.11
C ILE A 124 -4.84 2.51 14.65
N TYR A 125 -3.86 1.85 14.02
CA TYR A 125 -2.48 1.90 14.47
C TYR A 125 -1.80 3.26 14.24
N LEU A 126 -2.08 3.92 13.11
CA LEU A 126 -1.47 5.22 12.77
C LEU A 126 -2.21 6.42 13.39
N ALA A 127 -3.44 6.24 13.86
CA ALA A 127 -4.19 7.27 14.59
C ALA A 127 -3.77 7.40 16.06
N ASP A 128 -2.84 6.58 16.53
CA ASP A 128 -2.30 6.65 17.89
C ASP A 128 -1.58 7.99 18.13
N ASP A 129 -2.19 8.85 18.94
CA ASP A 129 -1.68 10.18 19.31
C ASP A 129 -0.65 10.13 20.44
N LYS A 130 -0.41 8.95 21.02
CA LYS A 130 0.50 8.74 22.16
C LYS A 130 1.90 8.34 21.73
N LEU A 131 2.13 8.19 20.43
CA LEU A 131 3.44 7.92 19.85
C LEU A 131 4.44 9.04 20.20
N LYS A 132 5.50 8.69 20.92
CA LYS A 132 6.58 9.63 21.27
C LYS A 132 7.39 10.02 20.02
N TRP A 133 8.15 11.11 20.14
CA TRP A 133 9.04 11.60 19.08
C TRP A 133 9.94 10.46 18.53
N GLY A 134 9.90 10.28 17.20
CA GLY A 134 10.62 9.19 16.50
C GLY A 134 9.88 7.85 16.40
N GLN A 135 8.85 7.59 17.21
CA GLN A 135 8.06 6.35 17.15
C GLN A 135 7.10 6.34 15.94
N ALA A 136 6.59 7.50 15.54
CA ALA A 136 5.72 7.63 14.36
C ALA A 136 6.38 7.05 13.09
N ARG A 137 7.70 7.21 12.92
CA ARG A 137 8.43 6.64 11.77
C ARG A 137 8.42 5.12 11.77
N LEU A 138 8.58 4.49 12.94
CA LEU A 138 8.52 3.04 13.08
C LEU A 138 7.10 2.53 12.83
N ALA A 139 6.09 3.24 13.31
CA ALA A 139 4.69 2.88 13.06
C ALA A 139 4.35 2.95 11.56
N THR A 140 4.72 4.04 10.88
CA THR A 140 4.56 4.18 9.43
C THR A 140 5.35 3.11 8.65
N LEU A 141 6.57 2.79 9.09
CA LEU A 141 7.39 1.77 8.46
C LEU A 141 6.76 0.37 8.60
N LEU A 142 6.23 0.01 9.78
CA LEU A 142 5.54 -1.25 9.98
C LEU A 142 4.35 -1.39 9.03
N TYR A 143 3.48 -0.40 9.03
CA TYR A 143 2.32 -0.38 8.13
C TYR A 143 2.75 -0.48 6.66
N GLY A 144 3.77 0.29 6.27
CA GLY A 144 4.32 0.28 4.92
C GLY A 144 4.86 -1.09 4.49
N ILE A 145 5.59 -1.80 5.37
CA ILE A 145 6.10 -3.15 5.08
C ILE A 145 4.96 -4.16 4.96
N VAL A 146 4.00 -4.15 5.89
CA VAL A 146 2.85 -5.07 5.83
C VAL A 146 2.03 -4.83 4.56
N TYR A 147 1.76 -3.56 4.24
CA TYR A 147 1.12 -3.18 2.98
C TYR A 147 1.91 -3.67 1.76
N ALA A 148 3.23 -3.49 1.75
CA ALA A 148 4.10 -3.93 0.66
C ALA A 148 4.07 -5.45 0.48
N ILE A 149 4.06 -6.23 1.58
CA ILE A 149 3.94 -7.69 1.53
C ILE A 149 2.60 -8.09 0.92
N VAL A 150 1.49 -7.52 1.39
CA VAL A 150 0.14 -7.81 0.87
C VAL A 150 0.05 -7.45 -0.62
N ALA A 151 0.57 -6.29 -1.02
CA ALA A 151 0.60 -5.87 -2.42
C ALA A 151 1.47 -6.80 -3.28
N THR A 152 2.67 -7.17 -2.81
CA THR A 152 3.57 -8.06 -3.55
C THR A 152 2.97 -9.45 -3.71
N GLN A 153 2.32 -10.00 -2.67
CA GLN A 153 1.59 -11.27 -2.75
C GLN A 153 0.48 -11.21 -3.80
N LEU A 154 -0.33 -10.15 -3.82
CA LEU A 154 -1.41 -9.99 -4.80
C LEU A 154 -0.88 -9.91 -6.24
N ILE A 155 0.22 -9.19 -6.46
CA ILE A 155 0.89 -9.12 -7.77
C ILE A 155 1.38 -10.51 -8.19
N MET A 156 2.05 -11.23 -7.29
CA MET A 156 2.58 -12.57 -7.59
C MET A 156 1.46 -13.56 -7.88
N ASP A 157 0.39 -13.57 -7.08
CA ASP A 157 -0.75 -14.46 -7.30
C ASP A 157 -1.46 -14.13 -8.63
N HIS A 158 -1.55 -12.85 -9.00
CA HIS A 158 -2.03 -12.45 -10.33
C HIS A 158 -1.14 -13.01 -11.46
N MET A 159 0.16 -12.74 -11.39
CA MET A 159 1.14 -13.08 -12.44
C MET A 159 1.31 -14.59 -12.61
N CYS A 160 1.31 -15.34 -11.50
CA CYS A 160 1.38 -16.79 -11.49
C CYS A 160 0.02 -17.45 -11.76
N LYS A 161 -1.06 -16.66 -11.87
CA LYS A 161 -2.43 -17.14 -12.10
C LYS A 161 -2.93 -18.08 -11.00
N GLU A 162 -2.58 -17.76 -9.76
CA GLU A 162 -2.87 -18.52 -8.55
C GLU A 162 -4.00 -17.86 -7.72
N PRO A 163 -4.68 -18.61 -6.83
CA PRO A 163 -5.67 -18.06 -5.92
C PRO A 163 -5.02 -17.10 -4.92
N PHE A 164 -5.61 -15.93 -4.71
CA PHE A 164 -5.05 -14.95 -3.79
C PHE A 164 -5.21 -15.39 -2.34
N ARG A 165 -4.09 -15.60 -1.65
CA ARG A 165 -4.07 -15.93 -0.22
C ARG A 165 -3.48 -14.75 0.56
N PRO A 166 -4.28 -14.05 1.37
CA PRO A 166 -3.75 -12.92 2.12
C PRO A 166 -2.66 -13.40 3.09
N PRO A 167 -1.55 -12.66 3.24
CA PRO A 167 -0.48 -13.04 4.13
C PRO A 167 -0.93 -12.84 5.60
N LEU A 168 -1.50 -13.90 6.18
CA LEU A 168 -2.13 -13.86 7.51
C LEU A 168 -1.13 -13.51 8.62
N PHE A 169 0.12 -13.95 8.52
CA PHE A 169 1.13 -13.64 9.53
C PHE A 169 1.46 -12.14 9.59
N PRO A 170 1.81 -11.45 8.49
CA PRO A 170 1.95 -9.99 8.49
C PRO A 170 0.70 -9.23 8.96
N MET A 171 -0.48 -9.70 8.55
CA MET A 171 -1.75 -9.11 9.02
C MET A 171 -1.94 -9.28 10.52
N ALA A 172 -1.58 -10.43 11.08
CA ALA A 172 -1.63 -10.69 12.52
C ALA A 172 -0.64 -9.81 13.29
N VAL A 173 0.57 -9.60 12.76
CA VAL A 173 1.57 -8.68 13.36
C VAL A 173 1.05 -7.24 13.39
N LEU A 174 0.40 -6.78 12.31
CA LEU A 174 -0.22 -5.46 12.32
C LEU A 174 -1.42 -5.40 13.28
N ALA A 175 -2.23 -6.46 13.34
CA ALA A 175 -3.37 -6.52 14.24
C ALA A 175 -2.95 -6.50 15.71
N THR A 176 -1.88 -7.19 16.09
CA THR A 176 -1.35 -7.15 17.46
C THR A 176 -0.75 -5.79 17.79
N ALA A 177 -0.06 -5.15 16.84
CA ALA A 177 0.44 -3.78 17.03
C ALA A 177 -0.70 -2.76 17.19
N ALA A 178 -1.74 -2.86 16.36
CA ALA A 178 -2.95 -2.03 16.45
C ALA A 178 -3.75 -2.28 17.74
N LEU A 179 -3.83 -3.53 18.20
CA LEU A 179 -4.46 -3.84 19.48
C LEU A 179 -3.65 -3.26 20.64
N ASN A 180 -2.32 -3.34 20.59
CA ASN A 180 -1.47 -2.79 21.62
C ASN A 180 -1.53 -1.25 21.68
N SER A 181 -1.75 -0.54 20.57
CA SER A 181 -1.94 0.92 20.63
C SER A 181 -3.24 1.33 21.33
N VAL A 182 -4.24 0.44 21.36
CA VAL A 182 -5.50 0.69 22.07
C VAL A 182 -5.43 0.26 23.53
N VAL A 183 -4.86 -0.92 23.82
CA VAL A 183 -4.89 -1.53 25.16
C VAL A 183 -3.66 -1.18 26.00
N GLU A 184 -2.55 -0.78 25.37
CA GLU A 184 -1.31 -0.34 26.02
C GLU A 184 -0.67 -1.37 26.98
N LEU A 185 -0.77 -2.67 26.64
CA LEU A 185 -0.21 -3.75 27.47
C LEU A 185 1.33 -3.74 27.51
N VAL A 186 1.95 -3.37 26.40
CA VAL A 186 3.41 -3.35 26.22
C VAL A 186 3.82 -1.96 25.70
N ASP A 187 5.04 -1.53 26.05
CA ASP A 187 5.60 -0.29 25.54
C ASP A 187 5.55 -0.22 24.00
N ALA A 188 4.88 0.83 23.49
CA ALA A 188 4.61 1.01 22.06
C ALA A 188 5.90 1.05 21.21
N ARG A 189 7.03 1.53 21.77
CA ARG A 189 8.31 1.53 21.07
C ARG A 189 8.84 0.12 20.88
N MET A 190 8.74 -0.72 21.92
CA MET A 190 9.19 -2.11 21.86
C MET A 190 8.36 -2.89 20.85
N VAL A 191 7.04 -2.70 20.87
CA VAL A 191 6.13 -3.33 19.90
C VAL A 191 6.44 -2.87 18.48
N ALA A 192 6.56 -1.56 18.24
CA ALA A 192 6.86 -1.03 16.92
C ALA A 192 8.24 -1.52 16.41
N ALA A 193 9.29 -1.41 17.23
CA ALA A 193 10.63 -1.83 16.83
C ALA A 193 10.73 -3.35 16.59
N GLY A 194 10.15 -4.16 17.49
CA GLY A 194 10.12 -5.61 17.36
C GLY A 194 9.33 -6.07 16.14
N ALA A 195 8.12 -5.51 15.94
CA ALA A 195 7.29 -5.82 14.78
C ALA A 195 7.97 -5.42 13.47
N VAL A 196 8.58 -4.24 13.39
CA VAL A 196 9.37 -3.81 12.22
C VAL A 196 10.52 -4.79 11.95
N ALA A 197 11.32 -5.14 12.97
CA ALA A 197 12.44 -6.06 12.81
C ALA A 197 12.00 -7.43 12.28
N ILE A 198 10.94 -7.99 12.86
CA ILE A 198 10.32 -9.25 12.41
C ILE A 198 9.86 -9.13 10.95
N MET A 199 9.22 -8.01 10.59
CA MET A 199 8.66 -7.82 9.25
C MET A 199 9.70 -7.54 8.18
N ILE A 200 10.81 -6.87 8.51
CA ILE A 200 11.96 -6.74 7.61
C ILE A 200 12.55 -8.11 7.27
N VAL A 201 12.80 -8.94 8.29
CA VAL A 201 13.35 -10.29 8.09
C VAL A 201 12.37 -11.14 7.27
N TYR A 202 11.09 -11.15 7.65
CA TYR A 202 10.05 -11.88 6.92
C TYR A 202 9.99 -11.44 5.45
N TYR A 203 9.93 -10.13 5.18
CA TYR A 203 9.84 -9.63 3.81
C TYR A 203 11.08 -9.97 2.99
N GLY A 204 12.27 -9.85 3.58
CA GLY A 204 13.53 -10.24 2.92
C GLY A 204 13.57 -11.73 2.57
N VAL A 205 13.16 -12.61 3.49
CA VAL A 205 13.05 -14.05 3.23
C VAL A 205 12.02 -14.33 2.13
N TYR A 206 10.85 -13.70 2.21
CA TYR A 206 9.77 -13.85 1.22
C TYR A 206 10.23 -13.45 -0.19
N VAL A 207 10.76 -12.25 -0.36
CA VAL A 207 11.25 -11.75 -1.66
C VAL A 207 12.39 -12.61 -2.19
N SER A 208 13.38 -12.93 -1.37
CA SER A 208 14.51 -13.76 -1.81
C SER A 208 14.09 -15.17 -2.22
N THR A 209 13.03 -15.71 -1.62
CA THR A 209 12.49 -17.03 -1.96
C THR A 209 11.77 -16.98 -3.30
N ILE A 210 10.89 -16.00 -3.51
CA ILE A 210 10.18 -15.83 -4.79
C ILE A 210 11.14 -15.59 -5.94
N VAL A 211 12.11 -14.68 -5.75
CA VAL A 211 13.11 -14.40 -6.79
C VAL A 211 13.87 -15.68 -7.13
N ARG A 212 14.31 -16.46 -6.13
CA ARG A 212 14.98 -17.74 -6.38
C ARG A 212 14.10 -18.73 -7.13
N GLN A 213 12.81 -18.84 -6.80
CA GLN A 213 11.87 -19.73 -7.49
C GLN A 213 11.68 -19.33 -8.96
N VAL A 214 11.46 -18.04 -9.24
CA VAL A 214 11.30 -17.52 -10.60
C VAL A 214 12.59 -17.71 -11.40
N CYS A 215 13.74 -17.37 -10.82
CA CYS A 215 15.03 -17.52 -11.48
C CYS A 215 15.35 -19.01 -11.74
N ALA A 216 15.02 -19.92 -10.81
CA ALA A 216 15.17 -21.36 -11.01
C ALA A 216 14.27 -21.90 -12.13
N PHE A 217 13.02 -21.44 -12.20
CA PHE A 217 12.08 -21.84 -13.25
C PHE A 217 12.53 -21.35 -14.64
N LEU A 218 13.02 -20.11 -14.73
CA LEU A 218 13.48 -19.51 -15.99
C LEU A 218 14.93 -19.90 -16.36
N GLY A 219 15.65 -20.60 -15.48
CA GLY A 219 17.07 -20.92 -15.68
C GLY A 219 18.00 -19.70 -15.61
N ILE A 220 17.55 -18.59 -15.00
CA ILE A 220 18.35 -17.37 -14.85
C ILE A 220 19.18 -17.48 -13.58
N LYS A 221 20.49 -17.18 -13.65
CA LYS A 221 21.35 -17.11 -12.47
C LYS A 221 21.30 -15.72 -11.85
N CYS A 222 20.24 -15.44 -11.09
CA CYS A 222 20.12 -14.20 -10.33
C CYS A 222 21.24 -14.13 -9.27
N PHE A 223 21.93 -12.99 -9.18
CA PHE A 223 23.07 -12.75 -8.27
C PHE A 223 24.35 -13.54 -8.53
N SER A 224 24.52 -14.14 -9.71
CA SER A 224 25.77 -14.78 -10.12
C SER A 224 26.27 -14.14 -11.42
N ILE A 225 27.52 -13.68 -11.44
CA ILE A 225 28.15 -13.17 -12.67
C ILE A 225 28.47 -14.38 -13.55
N THR A 226 27.78 -14.52 -14.68
CA THR A 226 28.13 -15.52 -15.68
C THR A 226 29.47 -15.14 -16.33
N PRO A 227 30.46 -16.06 -16.38
CA PRO A 227 31.70 -15.80 -17.11
C PRO A 227 31.38 -15.49 -18.58
N LYS A 228 32.03 -14.48 -19.14
CA LYS A 228 31.86 -14.08 -20.54
C LYS A 228 32.24 -15.27 -21.43
N ARG A 229 31.34 -15.70 -22.32
CA ARG A 229 31.64 -16.72 -23.33
C ARG A 229 32.83 -16.21 -24.17
N ALA A 230 33.94 -16.95 -24.13
CA ALA A 230 35.08 -16.74 -25.02
C ALA A 230 34.73 -17.14 -26.46
#